data_AF-A0A4R6JRG7-F1
#
_entry.id   AF-A0A4R6JRG7-F1
#
_cell.length_a   1.000
_cell.length_b   1.000
_cell.length_c   1.000
_cell.angle_alpha   90.00
_cell.angle_beta   90.00
_cell.angle_gamma   90.00
#
_symmetry.space_group_name_H-M   'P 1'
#
loop_
_entity.id
_entity.type
_entity.pdbx_description
1 polymer ?
#
loop_
_entity_poly.entity_id
_entity_poly.type
_entity_poly.pdbx_seq_one_letter_code
_entity_poly.pdbx_strand_id
1 'polypeptide(L)'
;MRTFYNDDERQAWNLAESLTEQAEESMREAEEALETWKTGKEMNRLRCIRKGISESDAEIRWSASTNAKNAITNNGFYVGLATMYYGAAAANYTRALYLRSLGGRPMAA
;
A
#
# COMPACT_ATOMS: atom_id res chain seq x y z
N MET A 1 -3.33 -26.46 10.16
CA MET A 1 -4.65 -25.81 10.26
C MET A 1 -4.67 -25.00 11.54
N ARG A 2 -4.92 -23.68 11.48
CA ARG A 2 -4.92 -22.82 12.68
C ARG A 2 -6.18 -23.15 13.50
N THR A 3 -6.02 -23.44 14.79
CA THR A 3 -7.14 -23.69 15.71
C THR A 3 -7.61 -22.39 16.33
N PHE A 4 -8.91 -22.12 16.27
CA PHE A 4 -9.57 -20.94 16.87
C PHE A 4 -10.42 -21.40 18.04
N TYR A 5 -10.53 -20.58 19.09
CA TYR A 5 -11.32 -20.89 20.28
C TYR A 5 -12.81 -20.61 20.09
N ASN A 6 -13.15 -19.61 19.27
CA ASN A 6 -14.53 -19.26 18.95
C ASN A 6 -14.63 -18.65 17.54
N ASP A 7 -15.88 -18.45 17.08
CA ASP A 7 -16.16 -17.91 15.76
C ASP A 7 -15.77 -16.43 15.63
N ASP A 8 -15.88 -15.65 16.70
CA ASP A 8 -15.48 -14.23 16.71
C ASP A 8 -13.99 -14.06 16.46
N GLU A 9 -13.15 -14.92 17.05
CA GLU A 9 -11.71 -14.95 16.84
C GLU A 9 -11.40 -15.25 15.38
N ARG A 10 -12.06 -16.27 14.82
CA ARG A 10 -11.90 -16.68 13.42
C ARG A 10 -12.31 -15.55 12.47
N GLN A 11 -13.44 -14.90 12.72
CA GLN A 11 -13.92 -13.79 11.90
C GLN A 11 -12.96 -12.60 11.93
N ALA A 12 -12.49 -12.21 13.12
CA ALA A 12 -11.50 -11.15 13.27
C ALA A 12 -10.18 -11.48 12.55
N TRP A 13 -9.71 -12.74 12.64
CA TRP A 13 -8.54 -13.20 11.90
C TRP A 13 -8.73 -13.12 10.38
N ASN A 14 -9.84 -13.67 9.87
CA ASN A 14 -10.11 -13.70 8.44
C ASN A 14 -10.28 -12.30 7.85
N LEU A 15 -10.94 -11.39 8.58
CA LEU A 15 -11.08 -10.01 8.15
C LEU A 15 -9.71 -9.30 8.09
N ALA A 16 -8.85 -9.54 9.08
CA ALA A 16 -7.52 -8.96 9.08
C ALA A 16 -6.64 -9.46 7.92
N GLU A 17 -6.71 -10.74 7.56
CA GLU A 17 -6.02 -11.30 6.39
C GLU A 17 -6.53 -10.66 5.10
N SER A 18 -7.85 -10.60 4.90
CA SER A 18 -8.45 -9.97 3.72
C SER A 18 -8.09 -8.49 3.57
N LEU A 19 -7.99 -7.76 4.68
CA LEU A 19 -7.53 -6.37 4.68
C LEU A 19 -6.03 -6.26 4.39
N THR A 20 -5.22 -7.22 4.85
CA THR A 20 -3.79 -7.30 4.54
C THR A 20 -3.58 -7.52 3.04
N GLU A 21 -4.33 -8.44 2.44
CA GLU A 21 -4.30 -8.69 0.98
C GLU A 21 -4.63 -7.43 0.18
N GLN A 22 -5.69 -6.69 0.57
CA GLN A 22 -6.05 -5.41 -0.05
C GLN A 22 -4.96 -4.34 0.11
N ALA A 23 -4.27 -4.33 1.25
CA ALA A 23 -3.18 -3.41 1.50
C ALA A 23 -1.97 -3.71 0.61
N GLU A 24 -1.63 -4.99 0.45
CA GLU A 24 -0.55 -5.46 -0.43
C GLU A 24 -0.84 -5.16 -1.90
N GLU A 25 -2.08 -5.37 -2.35
CA GLU A 25 -2.51 -5.01 -3.70
C GLU A 25 -2.39 -3.49 -3.93
N SER A 26 -2.85 -2.69 -2.97
CA SER A 26 -2.71 -1.22 -3.04
C SER A 26 -1.25 -0.80 -3.08
N MET A 27 -0.36 -1.44 -2.32
CA MET A 27 1.08 -1.15 -2.39
C MET A 27 1.67 -1.48 -3.75
N ARG A 28 1.26 -2.58 -4.39
CA ARG A 28 1.71 -2.94 -5.74
C ARG A 28 1.32 -1.88 -6.76
N GLU A 29 0.07 -1.42 -6.72
CA GLU A 29 -0.41 -0.33 -7.57
C GLU A 29 0.36 0.99 -7.32
N ALA A 30 0.70 1.27 -6.07
CA ALA A 30 1.55 2.41 -5.73
C ALA A 30 2.96 2.31 -6.33
N GLU A 31 3.57 1.12 -6.26
CA GLU A 31 4.89 0.84 -6.84
C GLU A 31 4.87 0.98 -8.35
N GLU A 32 3.85 0.45 -9.03
CA GLU A 32 3.68 0.58 -10.48
C GLU A 32 3.53 2.05 -10.93
N ALA A 33 2.77 2.85 -10.19
CA ALA A 33 2.65 4.28 -10.44
C ALA A 33 4.00 4.99 -10.26
N LEU A 34 4.79 4.62 -9.25
CA LEU A 34 6.12 5.18 -9.03
C LEU A 34 7.11 4.78 -10.12
N GLU A 35 7.08 3.53 -10.58
CA GLU A 35 7.93 3.06 -11.69
C GLU A 35 7.57 3.75 -13.02
N THR A 36 6.29 4.01 -13.25
CA THR A 36 5.83 4.84 -14.37
C THR A 36 6.44 6.24 -14.28
N TRP A 37 6.49 6.83 -13.09
CA TRP A 37 7.10 8.14 -12.89
C TRP A 37 8.60 8.14 -13.19
N LYS A 38 9.35 7.16 -12.65
CA LYS A 38 10.81 7.03 -12.83
C LYS A 38 11.17 6.79 -14.29
N THR A 39 10.48 5.86 -14.94
CA THR A 39 10.70 5.53 -16.36
C THR A 39 10.38 6.73 -17.25
N GLY A 40 9.27 7.41 -16.99
CA GLY A 40 8.91 8.63 -17.70
C GLY A 40 9.95 9.74 -17.55
N LYS A 41 10.51 9.92 -16.34
CA LYS A 41 11.61 10.87 -16.07
C LYS A 41 12.83 10.57 -16.94
N GLU A 42 13.28 9.32 -16.97
CA GLU A 42 14.47 8.93 -17.75
C GLU A 42 14.22 9.08 -19.26
N MET A 43 13.05 8.67 -19.75
CA MET A 43 12.70 8.86 -21.16
C MET A 43 12.64 10.33 -21.55
N ASN A 44 12.14 11.21 -20.67
CA ASN A 44 12.15 12.64 -20.90
C ASN A 44 13.57 13.22 -20.89
N ARG A 45 14.43 12.77 -19.96
CA ARG A 45 15.85 13.16 -19.90
C ARG A 45 16.56 12.83 -21.22
N LEU A 46 16.44 11.59 -21.70
CA LEU A 46 17.05 11.16 -22.97
C LEU A 46 16.54 11.96 -24.18
N ARG A 47 15.24 12.30 -24.22
CA ARG A 47 14.67 13.15 -25.27
C ARG A 47 15.20 14.58 -25.23
N CYS A 48 15.39 15.13 -24.03
CA CYS A 48 15.92 16.47 -23.82
C CYS A 48 17.40 16.59 -24.19
N ILE A 49 18.21 15.59 -23.81
CA ILE A 49 19.63 15.51 -24.19
C ILE A 49 19.80 15.56 -25.71
N ARG A 50 18.99 14.79 -26.46
CA ARG A 50 19.02 14.81 -27.94
C ARG A 50 18.67 16.17 -28.55
N LYS A 51 18.01 17.04 -27.79
CA LYS A 51 17.62 18.40 -28.20
C LYS A 51 18.54 19.49 -27.64
N GLY A 52 19.62 19.12 -26.94
CA GLY A 52 20.52 20.06 -26.28
C GLY A 52 19.88 20.82 -25.10
N ILE A 53 18.80 20.29 -24.53
CA ILE A 53 18.12 20.88 -23.36
C ILE A 53 18.88 20.44 -22.10
N SER A 54 19.09 21.37 -21.16
CA SER A 54 19.76 21.11 -19.89
C SER A 54 18.99 20.09 -19.05
N GLU A 55 19.69 19.41 -18.14
CA GLU A 55 19.07 18.45 -17.22
C GLU A 55 18.03 19.10 -16.29
N SER A 56 18.31 20.31 -15.80
CA SER A 56 17.38 21.08 -14.98
C SER A 56 16.06 21.37 -15.73
N ASP A 57 16.15 21.80 -16.99
CA ASP A 57 14.96 22.08 -17.80
C ASP A 57 14.21 20.81 -18.15
N ALA A 58 14.92 19.69 -18.37
CA ALA A 58 14.31 18.39 -18.55
C ALA A 58 13.49 17.99 -17.32
N GLU A 59 14.03 18.17 -16.12
CA GLU A 59 13.33 17.86 -14.87
C GLU A 59 12.09 18.75 -14.64
N ILE A 60 12.20 20.05 -14.90
CA ILE A 60 11.06 20.98 -14.83
C ILE A 60 9.97 20.55 -15.82
N ARG A 61 10.33 20.20 -17.06
CA ARG A 61 9.38 19.74 -18.08
C ARG A 61 8.70 18.43 -17.68
N TRP A 62 9.45 17.49 -17.13
CA TRP A 62 8.89 16.22 -16.67
C TRP A 62 7.90 16.45 -15.53
N SER A 63 8.32 17.14 -14.48
CA SER A 63 7.47 17.40 -13.30
C SER A 63 6.22 18.22 -13.63
N ALA A 64 6.29 19.12 -14.62
CA ALA A 64 5.14 19.87 -15.11
C ALA A 64 4.16 19.03 -15.95
N SER A 65 4.59 17.89 -16.49
CA SER A 65 3.78 17.05 -17.37
C SER A 65 2.60 16.40 -16.66
N THR A 66 1.51 16.21 -17.39
CA THR A 66 0.32 15.51 -16.88
C THR A 66 0.64 14.09 -16.43
N ASN A 67 1.48 13.37 -17.17
CA ASN A 67 1.86 11.99 -16.83
C ASN A 67 2.59 11.92 -15.48
N ALA A 68 3.54 12.83 -15.25
CA ALA A 68 4.24 12.88 -13.97
C ALA A 68 3.30 13.19 -12.81
N LYS A 69 2.41 14.18 -12.98
CA LYS A 69 1.43 14.56 -11.96
C LYS A 69 0.48 13.41 -11.64
N ASN A 70 -0.06 12.74 -12.66
CA ASN A 70 -0.95 11.60 -12.49
C ASN A 70 -0.26 10.43 -11.76
N ALA A 71 0.98 10.12 -12.14
CA ALA A 71 1.75 9.06 -11.49
C ALA A 71 1.98 9.33 -10.00
N ILE A 72 2.33 10.58 -9.63
CA ILE A 72 2.49 10.97 -8.21
C ILE A 72 1.14 10.95 -7.47
N THR A 73 0.07 11.46 -8.07
CA THR A 73 -1.28 11.43 -7.47
C THR A 73 -1.74 9.99 -7.22
N ASN A 74 -1.58 9.10 -8.20
CA ASN A 74 -1.97 7.70 -8.07
C ASN A 74 -1.13 6.99 -7.01
N ASN A 75 0.19 7.19 -7.02
CA ASN A 75 1.06 6.65 -5.99
C ASN A 75 0.61 7.09 -4.58
N GLY A 76 0.38 8.39 -4.38
CA GLY A 76 -0.08 8.92 -3.09
C GLY A 76 -1.43 8.37 -2.66
N PHE A 77 -2.38 8.24 -3.60
CA PHE A 77 -3.69 7.65 -3.34
C PHE A 77 -3.58 6.20 -2.86
N TYR A 78 -2.83 5.36 -3.59
CA TYR A 78 -2.69 3.95 -3.26
C TYR A 78 -1.86 3.71 -1.98
N VAL A 79 -0.84 4.52 -1.70
CA VAL A 79 -0.15 4.50 -0.40
C VAL A 79 -1.12 4.85 0.74
N GLY A 80 -2.01 5.82 0.53
CA GLY A 80 -3.05 6.17 1.49
C GLY A 80 -4.01 5.00 1.76
N LEU A 81 -4.50 4.34 0.71
CA LEU A 81 -5.34 3.15 0.83
C LEU A 81 -4.60 2.01 1.55
N ALA A 82 -3.37 1.71 1.17
CA ALA A 82 -2.56 0.68 1.81
C ALA A 82 -2.39 0.97 3.31
N THR A 83 -2.07 2.21 3.67
CA THR A 83 -1.91 2.63 5.07
C THR A 83 -3.20 2.40 5.87
N MET A 84 -4.34 2.78 5.30
CA MET A 84 -5.65 2.57 5.92
C MET A 84 -5.93 1.07 6.12
N TYR A 85 -5.74 0.26 5.08
CA TYR A 85 -6.00 -1.18 5.13
C TYR A 85 -5.07 -1.89 6.11
N TYR A 86 -3.77 -1.59 6.13
CA TYR A 86 -2.85 -2.12 7.13
C TYR A 86 -3.24 -1.72 8.55
N GLY A 87 -3.66 -0.47 8.78
CA GLY A 87 -4.15 -0.02 10.08
C GLY A 87 -5.38 -0.80 10.53
N ALA A 88 -6.34 -1.01 9.63
CA ALA A 88 -7.55 -1.79 9.89
C ALA A 88 -7.24 -3.28 10.13
N ALA A 89 -6.30 -3.86 9.38
CA ALA A 89 -5.82 -5.23 9.57
C ALA A 89 -5.19 -5.40 10.95
N ALA A 90 -4.28 -4.49 11.34
CA ALA A 90 -3.60 -4.51 12.63
C ALA A 90 -4.60 -4.44 13.81
N ALA A 91 -5.64 -3.61 13.70
CA ALA A 91 -6.70 -3.53 14.71
C ALA A 91 -7.46 -4.87 14.85
N ASN A 92 -7.78 -5.52 13.73
CA ASN A 92 -8.48 -6.80 13.73
C ASN A 92 -7.60 -7.96 14.20
N TYR A 93 -6.30 -7.97 13.88
CA TYR A 93 -5.34 -8.91 14.48
C TYR A 93 -5.26 -8.75 15.99
N THR A 94 -5.20 -7.51 16.47
CA THR A 94 -5.19 -7.22 17.90
C THR A 94 -6.46 -7.75 18.56
N ARG A 95 -7.63 -7.54 17.94
CA ARG A 95 -8.91 -8.10 18.41
C ARG A 95 -8.89 -9.63 18.43
N ALA A 96 -8.41 -10.28 17.39
CA ALA A 96 -8.32 -11.74 17.34
C ALA A 96 -7.38 -12.29 18.43
N LEU A 97 -6.22 -11.66 18.64
CA LEU A 97 -5.29 -12.02 19.72
C LEU A 97 -5.92 -11.83 21.11
N TYR A 98 -6.69 -10.75 21.30
CA TYR A 98 -7.43 -10.52 22.53
C TYR A 98 -8.47 -11.63 22.79
N LEU A 99 -9.30 -11.98 21.80
CA LEU A 99 -10.29 -13.05 21.91
C LEU A 99 -9.65 -14.41 22.19
N ARG A 100 -8.52 -14.71 21.54
CA ARG A 100 -7.71 -15.89 21.82
C ARG A 100 -7.24 -15.93 23.28
N SER A 101 -6.80 -14.79 23.81
CA SER A 101 -6.35 -14.69 25.21
C SER A 101 -7.47 -14.89 26.23
N LEU A 102 -8.73 -14.66 25.84
CA LEU A 102 -9.90 -14.94 26.68
C LEU A 102 -10.31 -16.42 26.59
N GLY A 103 -10.32 -16.99 25.39
CA GLY A 103 -10.65 -18.42 25.17
C GLY A 103 -9.63 -19.40 25.76
N GLY A 104 -8.39 -18.95 25.99
CA GLY A 104 -7.33 -19.73 26.65
C GLY A 104 -7.25 -19.58 28.17
N ARG A 105 -8.10 -18.75 28.80
CA ARG A 105 -8.16 -18.66 30.27
C ARG A 105 -9.03 -19.79 30.82
N PRO A 106 -8.58 -20.57 31.82
CA PRO A 106 -9.50 -21.40 32.57
C PRO A 106 -10.54 -20.47 33.23
N MET A 107 -11.83 -20.76 33.02
CA MET A 107 -12.89 -20.11 33.77
C MET A 107 -12.60 -20.37 35.25
N ALA A 108 -12.24 -19.32 36.00
CA ALA A 108 -12.10 -19.43 37.44
C ALA A 108 -13.44 -19.89 38.01
N ALA A 109 -13.42 -21.07 38.65
CA ALA A 109 -14.55 -21.67 39.34
C ALA A 109 -14.91 -20.90 40.62
#